data_AF-A0A1C6V402-F1
#
_entry.id   AF-A0A1C6V402-F1
#
_cell.length_a   1.000
_cell.length_b   1.000
_cell.length_c   1.000
_cell.angle_alpha   90.00
_cell.angle_beta   90.00
_cell.angle_gamma   90.00
#
_symmetry.space_group_name_H-M   'P 1'
#
loop_
_entity.id
_entity.type
_entity.pdbx_description
1 polymer ?
#
loop_
_entity_poly.entity_id
_entity_poly.type
_entity_poly.pdbx_seq_one_letter_code
_entity_poly.pdbx_strand_id
1 'polypeptide(L)'
;MSEHESTPELDGVFTAFRAGGPLVVPPGAGAARAVARRRRTNRVVATGLIAAALAATPVLANAWAAPDTPTQPAQTGAPAPTSPPTTTPSVPSPSATSASAAPPDGRIGAKELGNATLDLPAWPAYLADKCPSGRVRFRDGSARRSPDAELDVRILQVVHADLDRDGARETAALLNCSGQEMSESRVLAFDRDRSGTIETMGLVVAQTGEPWPPAPDTIAGIRRIRVAGSAIEAEVTDLGQEGLPASLAQHQWRAYSWSGRGFVQSGGPTVFPANPRITDLWVRGEDLLLTPADADRATFVLRLSAGNRGPQRAADPQLRVVLPAGSTVTSLPPGCTSSGTTHTCRLKALAVGEFVNIDLPVSVRRSEVGVGRVGEYSATVAWTDRDGAAYPEPPGGHKDNSITREVAVSE
;
A
#
# COMPACT_ATOMS: atom_id res chain seq x y z
N MET A 1 0.07 27.82 45.51
CA MET A 1 0.48 26.41 45.40
C MET A 1 0.70 26.14 43.92
N SER A 2 1.96 26.10 43.48
CA SER A 2 2.36 25.89 42.09
C SER A 2 2.82 24.45 41.91
N GLU A 3 2.21 23.72 40.98
CA GLU A 3 2.59 22.36 40.58
C GLU A 3 3.48 22.38 39.34
N HIS A 4 4.63 23.07 39.38
CA HIS A 4 5.62 23.06 38.31
C HIS A 4 7.02 22.84 38.88
N GLU A 5 7.24 21.67 39.47
CA GLU A 5 8.59 21.20 39.78
C GLU A 5 8.57 19.67 39.81
N SER A 6 9.22 19.03 38.82
CA SER A 6 9.97 17.76 38.93
C SER A 6 10.11 17.05 37.57
N THR A 7 11.01 17.51 36.71
CA THR A 7 11.65 16.62 35.70
C THR A 7 13.16 16.85 35.66
N PRO A 8 13.90 16.45 36.70
CA PRO A 8 15.37 16.61 36.75
C PRO A 8 16.14 15.75 35.73
N GLU A 9 15.48 14.84 35.00
CA GLU A 9 16.13 13.97 34.01
C GLU A 9 16.37 14.64 32.64
N LEU A 10 15.53 15.58 32.22
CA LEU A 10 15.61 16.16 30.87
C LEU A 10 16.75 17.17 30.73
N ASP A 11 16.98 17.99 31.76
CA ASP A 11 18.06 18.99 31.75
C ASP A 11 19.45 18.34 31.68
N GLY A 12 19.61 17.16 32.28
CA GLY A 12 20.84 16.37 32.19
C GLY A 12 21.12 15.91 30.75
N VAL A 13 20.09 15.44 30.04
CA VAL A 13 20.21 14.96 28.65
C VAL A 13 20.53 16.12 27.69
N PHE A 14 19.88 17.28 27.87
CA PHE A 14 20.16 18.45 27.04
C PHE A 14 21.53 19.06 27.32
N THR A 15 22.01 19.00 28.55
CA THR A 15 23.36 19.45 28.91
C THR A 15 24.43 18.54 28.30
N ALA A 16 24.24 17.22 28.34
CA ALA A 16 25.15 16.24 27.71
C ALA A 16 25.21 16.37 26.18
N PHE A 17 24.06 16.65 25.53
CA PHE A 17 24.00 16.91 24.10
C PHE A 17 24.75 18.19 23.70
N ARG A 18 24.58 19.28 24.47
CA ARG A 18 25.26 20.56 24.22
C ARG A 18 26.77 20.51 24.48
N ALA A 19 27.23 19.61 25.34
CA ALA A 19 28.65 19.40 25.63
C ALA A 19 29.40 18.55 24.58
N GLY A 20 28.74 18.11 23.50
CA GLY A 20 29.39 17.43 22.37
C GLY A 20 29.81 15.98 22.63
N GLY A 21 29.26 15.32 23.65
CA GLY A 21 29.51 13.90 23.93
C GLY A 21 28.67 12.94 23.06
N PRO A 22 29.18 11.75 22.69
CA PRO A 22 28.42 10.79 21.90
C PRO A 22 27.25 10.20 22.71
N LEU A 23 26.03 10.33 22.20
CA LEU A 23 24.78 9.94 22.88
C LEU A 23 24.49 8.43 22.94
N VAL A 24 25.31 7.58 22.34
CA VAL A 24 25.17 6.12 22.45
C VAL A 24 26.56 5.49 22.33
N VAL A 25 27.03 4.85 23.39
CA VAL A 25 28.14 3.88 23.27
C VAL A 25 27.53 2.59 22.74
N PRO A 26 27.82 2.16 21.50
CA PRO A 26 27.29 0.91 21.01
C PRO A 26 27.83 -0.22 21.91
N PRO A 27 26.98 -1.19 22.29
CA PRO A 27 27.45 -2.34 23.04
C PRO A 27 28.48 -3.05 22.15
N GLY A 28 29.74 -3.08 22.61
CA GLY A 28 30.88 -3.50 21.79
C GLY A 28 30.70 -4.89 21.19
N ALA A 29 31.58 -5.26 20.24
CA ALA A 29 31.47 -6.48 19.44
C ALA A 29 31.20 -7.78 20.26
N GLY A 30 31.61 -7.84 21.53
CA GLY A 30 31.28 -8.95 22.44
C GLY A 30 29.78 -9.12 22.72
N ALA A 31 29.04 -8.03 22.94
CA ALA A 31 27.61 -8.06 23.19
C ALA A 31 26.81 -8.45 21.94
N ALA A 32 27.22 -7.97 20.76
CA ALA A 32 26.65 -8.38 19.48
C ALA A 32 26.86 -9.88 19.23
N ARG A 33 28.06 -10.42 19.55
CA ARG A 33 28.34 -11.86 19.46
C ARG A 33 27.51 -12.68 20.44
N ALA A 34 27.26 -12.19 21.66
CA ALA A 34 26.42 -12.87 22.64
C ALA A 34 24.96 -12.99 22.18
N VAL A 35 24.40 -11.91 21.59
CA VAL A 35 23.03 -11.91 21.03
C VAL A 35 22.92 -12.85 19.82
N ALA A 36 23.91 -12.84 18.92
CA ALA A 36 23.95 -13.74 17.77
C ALA A 36 24.04 -15.22 18.20
N ARG A 37 24.87 -15.53 19.22
CA ARG A 37 25.01 -16.89 19.75
C ARG A 37 23.70 -17.37 20.36
N ARG A 38 23.00 -16.54 21.16
CA ARG A 38 21.70 -16.86 21.77
C ARG A 38 20.60 -17.12 20.73
N ARG A 39 20.57 -16.38 19.62
CA ARG A 39 19.63 -16.63 18.51
C ARG A 39 19.91 -17.93 17.77
N ARG A 40 21.19 -18.33 17.65
CA ARG A 40 21.57 -19.60 17.01
C ARG A 40 21.18 -20.80 17.87
N THR A 41 21.35 -20.72 19.19
CA THR A 41 20.96 -21.81 20.11
C THR A 41 19.43 -22.00 20.14
N ASN A 42 18.66 -20.91 20.13
CA ASN A 42 17.19 -21.01 20.14
C ASN A 42 16.58 -21.55 18.83
N ARG A 43 17.30 -21.46 17.69
CA ARG A 43 16.82 -22.03 16.41
C ARG A 43 17.03 -23.53 16.28
N VAL A 44 17.87 -24.15 17.12
CA VAL A 44 18.15 -25.60 17.08
C VAL A 44 17.15 -26.40 17.94
N VAL A 45 16.43 -25.75 18.84
CA VAL A 45 15.47 -26.41 19.76
C VAL A 45 14.03 -26.43 19.22
N ALA A 46 13.73 -25.80 18.08
CA ALA A 46 12.38 -25.65 17.55
C ALA A 46 12.01 -26.58 16.37
N THR A 47 12.76 -27.66 16.14
CA THR A 47 12.38 -28.76 15.24
C THR A 47 12.34 -30.06 16.02
N GLY A 48 11.22 -30.29 16.70
CA GLY A 48 10.96 -31.55 17.38
C GLY A 48 9.55 -31.57 17.95
N LEU A 49 8.75 -32.55 17.51
CA LEU A 49 7.36 -32.88 17.91
C LEU A 49 6.32 -32.03 17.16
N ILE A 50 5.38 -32.59 16.38
CA ILE A 50 4.41 -33.62 16.76
C ILE A 50 4.06 -34.53 15.56
N ALA A 51 4.07 -35.83 15.83
CA ALA A 51 3.41 -36.87 15.05
C ALA A 51 2.16 -37.37 15.81
N ALA A 52 1.22 -37.94 15.05
CA ALA A 52 0.06 -38.76 15.44
C ALA A 52 -1.27 -38.06 15.76
N ALA A 53 -2.24 -38.19 14.84
CA ALA A 53 -3.50 -38.92 15.05
C ALA A 53 -4.29 -39.06 13.72
N LEU A 54 -4.39 -40.30 13.22
CA LEU A 54 -5.26 -40.74 12.14
C LEU A 54 -6.33 -41.67 12.75
N ALA A 55 -7.60 -41.45 12.45
CA ALA A 55 -8.62 -42.50 12.32
C ALA A 55 -9.92 -41.94 11.72
N ALA A 56 -10.24 -42.36 10.49
CA ALA A 56 -11.55 -42.82 10.02
C ALA A 56 -11.73 -42.57 8.50
N THR A 57 -11.69 -43.64 7.72
CA THR A 57 -12.22 -43.75 6.34
C THR A 57 -13.36 -44.78 6.34
N PRO A 58 -14.27 -44.72 5.35
CA PRO A 58 -14.22 -45.74 4.28
C PRO A 58 -14.43 -45.15 2.88
N VAL A 59 -13.54 -45.45 1.92
CA VAL A 59 -13.63 -46.47 0.83
C VAL A 59 -14.72 -46.22 -0.21
N LEU A 60 -14.31 -45.83 -1.43
CA LEU A 60 -14.68 -46.45 -2.71
C LEU A 60 -13.55 -46.25 -3.73
N ALA A 61 -13.40 -47.21 -4.64
CA ALA A 61 -12.18 -47.60 -5.35
C ALA A 61 -12.08 -47.12 -6.82
N ASN A 62 -10.90 -47.44 -7.41
CA ASN A 62 -10.48 -47.50 -8.83
C ASN A 62 -9.81 -46.24 -9.41
N ALA A 63 -8.71 -46.28 -10.17
CA ALA A 63 -7.78 -47.36 -10.55
C ALA A 63 -6.48 -46.77 -11.14
N TRP A 64 -5.34 -47.39 -10.80
CA TRP A 64 -4.16 -47.74 -11.62
C TRP A 64 -3.52 -46.71 -12.57
N ALA A 65 -2.34 -46.20 -12.18
CA ALA A 65 -1.11 -46.19 -12.99
C ALA A 65 0.11 -46.03 -12.06
N ALA A 66 0.98 -47.03 -12.02
CA ALA A 66 2.23 -46.98 -11.25
C ALA A 66 3.39 -46.41 -12.10
N PRO A 67 4.33 -45.68 -11.50
CA PRO A 67 5.53 -45.14 -12.15
C PRO A 67 6.76 -46.05 -11.94
N ASP A 68 7.58 -46.22 -12.98
CA ASP A 68 8.89 -46.86 -12.90
C ASP A 68 10.03 -45.84 -12.88
N THR A 69 10.96 -46.02 -11.94
CA THR A 69 12.40 -45.68 -11.99
C THR A 69 13.03 -46.16 -10.65
N PRO A 70 14.37 -46.35 -10.50
CA PRO A 70 15.49 -46.20 -11.45
C PRO A 70 16.50 -47.38 -11.43
N THR A 71 17.43 -47.43 -12.39
CA THR A 71 18.65 -48.28 -12.28
C THR A 71 19.91 -47.50 -12.68
N GLN A 72 20.89 -47.47 -11.77
CA GLN A 72 22.25 -46.92 -11.91
C GLN A 72 23.25 -48.04 -12.32
N PRO A 73 24.55 -47.78 -12.63
CA PRO A 73 25.24 -48.37 -13.77
C PRO A 73 26.25 -49.45 -13.36
N ALA A 74 26.54 -50.37 -14.29
CA ALA A 74 27.66 -51.29 -14.15
C ALA A 74 28.92 -50.75 -14.88
N GLN A 75 30.04 -50.69 -14.15
CA GLN A 75 31.39 -50.55 -14.69
C GLN A 75 31.94 -51.91 -15.17
N THR A 76 32.91 -51.83 -16.09
CA THR A 76 34.17 -52.60 -16.18
C THR A 76 34.39 -53.26 -17.54
N GLY A 77 35.54 -52.95 -18.14
CA GLY A 77 36.12 -53.70 -19.26
C GLY A 77 37.23 -52.93 -19.98
N ALA A 78 38.46 -52.98 -19.44
CA ALA A 78 39.68 -52.70 -20.19
C ALA A 78 40.17 -53.97 -20.91
N PRO A 79 40.71 -53.88 -22.13
CA PRO A 79 42.12 -54.21 -22.32
C PRO A 79 42.89 -53.26 -23.26
N ALA A 80 44.22 -53.45 -23.25
CA ALA A 80 45.28 -52.57 -23.71
C ALA A 80 45.72 -52.83 -25.18
N PRO A 81 46.87 -52.29 -25.66
CA PRO A 81 46.96 -51.31 -26.73
C PRO A 81 47.35 -51.89 -28.11
N THR A 82 46.98 -51.18 -29.18
CA THR A 82 47.58 -51.33 -30.51
C THR A 82 47.87 -49.95 -31.09
N SER A 83 49.11 -49.70 -31.47
CA SER A 83 49.55 -48.60 -32.37
C SER A 83 50.16 -49.26 -33.62
N PRO A 84 50.42 -48.57 -34.77
CA PRO A 84 50.03 -47.24 -35.27
C PRO A 84 49.39 -47.37 -36.71
N PRO A 85 49.12 -46.29 -37.51
CA PRO A 85 50.17 -45.48 -38.15
C PRO A 85 49.92 -43.96 -38.09
N THR A 86 51.03 -43.25 -38.19
CA THR A 86 51.18 -41.80 -38.30
C THR A 86 50.50 -41.25 -39.55
N THR A 87 49.44 -40.46 -39.36
CA THR A 87 48.97 -39.49 -40.37
C THR A 87 48.91 -38.12 -39.72
N THR A 88 49.70 -37.20 -40.26
CA THR A 88 49.77 -35.80 -39.85
C THR A 88 48.47 -35.10 -40.25
N PRO A 89 47.67 -34.56 -39.31
CA PRO A 89 46.60 -33.64 -39.66
C PRO A 89 47.17 -32.22 -39.62
N SER A 90 47.11 -31.51 -40.75
CA SER A 90 47.29 -30.07 -40.78
C SER A 90 46.27 -29.41 -39.86
N VAL A 91 46.73 -28.81 -38.77
CA VAL A 91 45.92 -28.00 -37.87
C VAL A 91 45.45 -26.76 -38.65
N PRO A 92 44.15 -26.55 -38.87
CA PRO A 92 43.68 -25.25 -39.33
C PRO A 92 43.92 -24.24 -38.20
N SER A 93 44.62 -23.16 -38.56
CA SER A 93 44.82 -21.98 -37.73
C SER A 93 43.49 -21.55 -37.11
N PRO A 94 43.40 -21.33 -35.78
CA PRO A 94 42.18 -20.80 -35.20
C PRO A 94 41.96 -19.41 -35.78
N SER A 95 40.96 -19.28 -36.65
CA SER A 95 40.42 -17.99 -37.04
C SER A 95 40.05 -17.27 -35.75
N ALA A 96 40.76 -16.16 -35.48
CA ALA A 96 40.44 -15.27 -34.38
C ALA A 96 38.96 -14.94 -34.48
N THR A 97 38.16 -15.53 -33.59
CA THR A 97 36.78 -15.10 -33.38
C THR A 97 36.92 -13.68 -32.89
N SER A 98 36.51 -12.71 -33.73
CA SER A 98 36.44 -11.31 -33.33
C SER A 98 35.70 -11.27 -32.01
N ALA A 99 36.41 -10.99 -30.91
CA ALA A 99 35.79 -10.86 -29.61
C ALA A 99 34.72 -9.78 -29.77
N SER A 100 33.46 -10.18 -29.66
CA SER A 100 32.35 -9.25 -29.59
C SER A 100 32.72 -8.26 -28.49
N ALA A 101 32.88 -6.99 -28.86
CA ALA A 101 33.26 -5.96 -27.89
C ALA A 101 32.29 -6.05 -26.70
N ALA A 102 32.83 -6.05 -25.48
CA ALA A 102 32.01 -6.06 -24.29
C ALA A 102 30.98 -4.91 -24.37
N PRO A 103 29.71 -5.15 -24.01
CA PRO A 103 28.71 -4.10 -24.02
C PRO A 103 29.20 -2.89 -23.19
N PRO A 104 28.90 -1.66 -23.62
CA PRO A 104 29.25 -0.47 -22.85
C PRO A 104 28.74 -0.56 -21.40
N ASP A 105 29.40 0.09 -20.45
CA ASP A 105 28.89 0.15 -19.08
C ASP A 105 27.55 0.91 -19.07
N GLY A 106 26.44 0.17 -18.89
CA GLY A 106 25.08 0.70 -18.77
C GLY A 106 24.83 1.57 -17.52
N ARG A 107 25.86 1.76 -16.68
CA ARG A 107 25.75 2.60 -15.48
C ARG A 107 25.74 4.08 -15.86
N ILE A 108 24.65 4.75 -15.51
CA ILE A 108 24.42 6.17 -15.73
C ILE A 108 24.23 6.82 -14.36
N GLY A 109 25.16 7.68 -13.96
CA GLY A 109 25.08 8.33 -12.65
C GLY A 109 23.90 9.30 -12.55
N ALA A 110 23.41 9.58 -11.34
CA ALA A 110 22.27 10.50 -11.13
C ALA A 110 22.51 11.91 -11.73
N LYS A 111 23.75 12.43 -11.62
CA LYS A 111 24.12 13.73 -12.22
C LYS A 111 24.11 13.69 -13.74
N GLU A 112 24.55 12.58 -14.32
CA GLU A 112 24.57 12.40 -15.77
C GLU A 112 23.14 12.29 -16.31
N LEU A 113 22.33 11.40 -15.71
CA LEU A 113 20.91 11.24 -16.05
C LEU A 113 20.16 12.57 -15.88
N GLY A 114 20.45 13.30 -14.81
CA GLY A 114 19.86 14.62 -14.51
C GLY A 114 20.29 15.76 -15.43
N ASN A 115 21.25 15.56 -16.33
CA ASN A 115 21.68 16.54 -17.33
C ASN A 115 21.53 16.05 -18.78
N ALA A 116 20.98 14.84 -18.94
CA ALA A 116 20.79 14.18 -20.22
C ALA A 116 19.47 14.57 -20.90
N THR A 117 19.36 14.21 -22.17
CA THR A 117 18.09 14.17 -22.88
C THR A 117 17.57 12.73 -22.85
N LEU A 118 16.38 12.50 -22.30
CA LEU A 118 15.80 11.16 -22.09
C LEU A 118 14.51 11.02 -22.89
N ASP A 119 14.23 9.82 -23.40
CA ASP A 119 12.98 9.51 -24.09
C ASP A 119 11.96 8.94 -23.09
N LEU A 120 11.08 9.79 -22.57
CA LEU A 120 10.11 9.42 -21.54
C LEU A 120 8.79 8.95 -22.17
N PRO A 121 8.20 7.82 -21.71
CA PRO A 121 6.86 7.41 -22.12
C PRO A 121 5.80 8.48 -21.83
N ALA A 122 4.69 8.43 -22.57
CA ALA A 122 3.52 9.27 -22.31
C ALA A 122 3.01 9.06 -20.88
N TRP A 123 2.52 10.14 -20.27
CA TRP A 123 1.79 10.08 -19.00
C TRP A 123 0.32 9.71 -19.25
N PRO A 124 -0.42 9.28 -18.20
CA PRO A 124 -1.87 9.15 -18.30
C PRO A 124 -2.54 10.43 -18.82
N ALA A 125 -3.72 10.29 -19.41
CA ALA A 125 -4.41 11.40 -20.11
C ALA A 125 -4.56 12.67 -19.25
N TYR A 126 -4.82 12.52 -17.94
CA TYR A 126 -4.98 13.63 -17.00
C TYR A 126 -3.67 14.40 -16.71
N LEU A 127 -2.50 13.82 -17.04
CA LEU A 127 -1.17 14.44 -16.95
C LEU A 127 -0.50 14.67 -18.30
N ALA A 128 -1.07 14.19 -19.41
CA ALA A 128 -0.45 14.24 -20.73
C ALA A 128 -0.01 15.66 -21.13
N ASP A 129 -0.77 16.67 -20.71
CA ASP A 129 -0.45 18.07 -20.98
C ASP A 129 0.29 18.81 -19.87
N LYS A 130 0.48 18.19 -18.72
CA LYS A 130 1.13 18.82 -17.56
C LYS A 130 2.56 18.32 -17.36
N CYS A 131 2.80 17.04 -17.60
CA CYS A 131 4.10 16.41 -17.36
C CYS A 131 4.88 16.19 -18.66
N PRO A 132 6.18 16.59 -18.72
CA PRO A 132 7.08 16.27 -19.83
C PRO A 132 7.08 14.78 -20.24
N SER A 133 6.92 14.52 -21.53
CA SER A 133 7.04 13.21 -22.18
C SER A 133 7.69 13.31 -23.56
N GLY A 134 8.06 12.18 -24.17
CA GLY A 134 8.85 12.14 -25.40
C GLY A 134 10.32 12.46 -25.11
N ARG A 135 10.98 13.15 -26.03
CA ARG A 135 12.38 13.55 -25.87
C ARG A 135 12.50 14.77 -24.95
N VAL A 136 12.89 14.54 -23.70
CA VAL A 136 12.90 15.54 -22.62
C VAL A 136 14.31 15.84 -22.16
N ARG A 137 14.70 17.12 -22.16
CA ARG A 137 15.99 17.56 -21.61
C ARG A 137 15.89 17.81 -20.11
N PHE A 138 16.65 17.06 -19.33
CA PHE A 138 16.83 17.32 -17.91
C PHE A 138 17.96 18.33 -17.67
N ARG A 139 17.80 19.13 -16.62
CA ARG A 139 18.80 20.05 -16.06
C ARG A 139 18.80 19.89 -14.55
N ASP A 140 19.95 19.53 -14.00
CA ASP A 140 20.14 19.30 -12.56
C ASP A 140 19.09 18.37 -11.93
N GLY A 141 18.70 17.32 -12.64
CA GLY A 141 17.78 16.29 -12.15
C GLY A 141 16.30 16.61 -12.33
N SER A 142 15.95 17.73 -12.96
CA SER A 142 14.57 18.15 -13.20
C SER A 142 14.29 18.52 -14.67
N ALA A 143 13.03 18.40 -15.09
CA ALA A 143 12.55 18.85 -16.38
C ALA A 143 11.14 19.42 -16.29
N ARG A 144 10.87 20.49 -17.05
CA ARG A 144 9.56 21.15 -17.16
C ARG A 144 9.13 21.28 -18.61
N ARG A 145 7.82 21.34 -18.86
CA ARG A 145 7.26 21.53 -20.21
C ARG A 145 7.44 22.98 -20.68
N SER A 146 7.31 23.92 -19.75
CA SER A 146 7.57 25.35 -19.93
C SER A 146 8.09 25.95 -18.61
N PRO A 147 8.71 27.14 -18.63
CA PRO A 147 9.18 27.80 -17.39
C PRO A 147 8.06 28.00 -16.36
N ASP A 148 6.84 28.27 -16.82
CA ASP A 148 5.65 28.53 -16.01
C ASP A 148 4.84 27.27 -15.70
N ALA A 149 5.31 26.08 -16.10
CA ALA A 149 4.62 24.84 -15.80
C ALA A 149 4.60 24.60 -14.29
N GLU A 150 3.39 24.30 -13.76
CA GLU A 150 3.18 23.98 -12.35
C GLU A 150 3.88 22.66 -11.96
N LEU A 151 3.89 21.69 -12.87
CA LEU A 151 4.49 20.39 -12.67
C LEU A 151 5.90 20.30 -13.26
N ASP A 152 6.79 19.65 -12.51
CA ASP A 152 8.11 19.27 -12.98
C ASP A 152 8.41 17.79 -12.70
N VAL A 153 9.12 17.15 -13.63
CA VAL A 153 9.57 15.76 -13.49
C VAL A 153 10.94 15.78 -12.83
N ARG A 154 11.08 15.10 -11.70
CA ARG A 154 12.33 14.97 -10.94
C ARG A 154 12.82 13.53 -10.91
N ILE A 155 14.14 13.36 -10.96
CA ILE A 155 14.80 12.09 -10.67
C ILE A 155 15.02 12.01 -9.16
N LEU A 156 14.29 11.11 -8.48
CA LEU A 156 14.34 10.97 -7.03
C LEU A 156 15.39 9.96 -6.56
N GLN A 157 15.58 8.88 -7.32
CA GLN A 157 16.48 7.80 -6.98
C GLN A 157 17.02 7.12 -8.23
N VAL A 158 18.26 6.62 -8.16
CA VAL A 158 18.90 5.82 -9.20
C VAL A 158 19.49 4.55 -8.59
N VAL A 159 19.33 3.41 -9.25
CA VAL A 159 19.94 2.12 -8.90
C VAL A 159 20.48 1.40 -10.15
N HIS A 160 21.36 0.42 -9.97
CA HIS A 160 22.01 -0.26 -11.10
C HIS A 160 21.98 -1.78 -10.97
N ALA A 161 21.59 -2.47 -12.03
CA ALA A 161 21.50 -3.92 -12.09
C ALA A 161 21.71 -4.40 -13.54
N ASP A 162 22.15 -5.64 -13.70
CA ASP A 162 22.18 -6.32 -15.00
C ASP A 162 20.75 -6.79 -15.31
N LEU A 163 19.95 -5.92 -15.92
CA LEU A 163 18.52 -6.05 -16.15
C LEU A 163 18.21 -7.00 -17.31
N ASP A 164 19.00 -6.96 -18.37
CA ASP A 164 18.80 -7.79 -19.56
C ASP A 164 19.71 -9.03 -19.65
N ARG A 165 20.65 -9.18 -18.71
CA ARG A 165 21.56 -10.34 -18.55
C ARG A 165 22.63 -10.42 -19.61
N ASP A 166 23.05 -9.30 -20.17
CA ASP A 166 24.20 -9.24 -21.08
C ASP A 166 25.54 -9.05 -20.34
N GLY A 167 25.50 -8.80 -19.02
CA GLY A 167 26.65 -8.63 -18.15
C GLY A 167 27.06 -7.16 -17.93
N ALA A 168 26.44 -6.20 -18.63
CA ALA A 168 26.47 -4.79 -18.27
C ALA A 168 25.56 -4.52 -17.06
N ARG A 169 25.61 -3.31 -16.53
CA ARG A 169 24.76 -2.90 -15.40
C ARG A 169 23.97 -1.67 -15.77
N GLU A 170 22.79 -1.87 -16.31
CA GLU A 170 21.82 -0.86 -16.66
C GLU A 170 21.33 -0.08 -15.44
N THR A 171 20.64 1.02 -15.72
CA THR A 171 20.25 2.01 -14.73
C THR A 171 18.74 2.11 -14.63
N ALA A 172 18.18 1.90 -13.44
CA ALA A 172 16.78 2.20 -13.16
C ALA A 172 16.66 3.48 -12.33
N ALA A 173 15.72 4.35 -12.68
CA ALA A 173 15.45 5.58 -11.96
C ALA A 173 13.99 5.69 -11.55
N LEU A 174 13.76 6.19 -10.33
CA LEU A 174 12.45 6.62 -9.85
C LEU A 174 12.26 8.09 -10.25
N LEU A 175 11.27 8.34 -11.10
CA LEU A 175 10.87 9.66 -11.54
C LEU A 175 9.57 10.05 -10.83
N ASN A 176 9.40 11.33 -10.52
CA ASN A 176 8.15 11.88 -9.99
C ASN A 176 7.79 13.15 -10.76
N CYS A 177 6.60 13.20 -11.35
CA CYS A 177 6.01 14.44 -11.85
C CYS A 177 5.16 15.04 -10.76
N SER A 178 5.54 16.20 -10.23
CA SER A 178 4.85 16.78 -9.06
C SER A 178 4.78 18.30 -9.12
N GLY A 179 3.76 18.85 -8.47
CA GLY A 179 3.54 20.28 -8.22
C GLY A 179 2.99 20.51 -6.82
N GLN A 180 2.19 21.56 -6.64
CA GLN A 180 1.61 21.89 -5.34
C GLN A 180 0.50 20.90 -4.93
N GLU A 181 -0.36 20.52 -5.88
CA GLU A 181 -1.62 19.80 -5.60
C GLU A 181 -1.64 18.35 -6.13
N MET A 182 -0.58 17.92 -6.81
CA MET A 182 -0.56 16.62 -7.47
C MET A 182 0.85 16.06 -7.63
N SER A 183 0.97 14.74 -7.53
CA SER A 183 2.22 14.01 -7.79
C SER A 183 1.95 12.63 -8.37
N GLU A 184 2.71 12.25 -9.40
CA GLU A 184 2.70 10.90 -9.96
C GLU A 184 4.13 10.39 -10.23
N SER A 185 4.42 9.22 -9.68
CA SER A 185 5.71 8.54 -9.70
C SER A 185 5.69 7.34 -10.65
N ARG A 186 6.83 7.12 -11.31
CA ARG A 186 7.09 5.98 -12.18
C ARG A 186 8.55 5.58 -12.16
N VAL A 187 8.83 4.34 -12.48
CA VAL A 187 10.19 3.80 -12.56
C VAL A 187 10.49 3.49 -14.02
N LEU A 188 11.57 4.06 -14.54
CA LEU A 188 12.08 3.80 -15.90
C LEU A 188 13.45 3.12 -15.81
N ALA A 189 13.74 2.27 -16.78
CA ALA A 189 15.08 1.70 -16.98
C ALA A 189 15.73 2.31 -18.22
N PHE A 190 17.04 2.52 -18.12
CA PHE A 190 17.89 3.16 -19.10
C PHE A 190 19.17 2.33 -19.28
N ASP A 191 19.65 2.32 -20.51
CA ASP A 191 20.92 1.72 -20.88
C ASP A 191 21.71 2.68 -21.78
N ARG A 192 22.89 2.27 -22.24
CA ARG A 192 23.64 2.93 -23.29
C ARG A 192 23.65 2.06 -24.55
N ASP A 193 23.34 2.69 -25.67
CA ASP A 193 23.60 2.07 -26.96
C ASP A 193 25.11 1.90 -27.21
N ARG A 194 25.47 1.25 -28.32
CA ARG A 194 26.88 1.03 -28.71
C ARG A 194 27.68 2.32 -28.92
N SER A 195 27.03 3.46 -29.10
CA SER A 195 27.66 4.77 -29.23
C SER A 195 27.89 5.47 -27.88
N GLY A 196 27.41 4.88 -26.79
CA GLY A 196 27.42 5.45 -25.44
C GLY A 196 26.24 6.39 -25.16
N THR A 197 25.29 6.51 -26.09
CA THR A 197 24.11 7.36 -25.96
C THR A 197 23.11 6.69 -25.04
N ILE A 198 22.53 7.45 -24.10
CA ILE A 198 21.52 6.94 -23.17
C ILE A 198 20.24 6.61 -23.94
N GLU A 199 19.78 5.37 -23.83
CA GLU A 199 18.51 4.90 -24.35
C GLU A 199 17.56 4.47 -23.23
N THR A 200 16.26 4.60 -23.46
CA THR A 200 15.25 4.16 -22.50
C THR A 200 14.82 2.74 -22.85
N MET A 201 15.17 1.78 -21.98
CA MET A 201 14.76 0.38 -22.15
C MET A 201 13.25 0.23 -22.02
N GLY A 202 12.63 0.97 -21.09
CA GLY A 202 11.18 1.00 -20.95
C GLY A 202 10.65 1.37 -19.57
N LEU A 203 9.32 1.33 -19.45
CA LEU A 203 8.60 1.52 -18.19
C LEU A 203 8.70 0.24 -17.35
N VAL A 204 9.25 0.38 -16.14
CA VAL A 204 9.34 -0.72 -15.15
C VAL A 204 8.02 -0.88 -14.41
N VAL A 205 7.51 0.24 -13.87
CA VAL A 205 6.23 0.32 -13.15
C VAL A 205 5.79 1.78 -13.07
N ALA A 206 4.50 2.05 -13.11
CA ALA A 206 3.91 3.36 -12.86
C ALA A 206 2.83 3.27 -11.77
N GLN A 207 2.47 4.40 -11.19
CA GLN A 207 1.18 4.54 -10.52
C GLN A 207 0.03 4.21 -11.49
N THR A 208 -1.06 3.70 -10.93
CA THR A 208 -2.25 3.28 -11.69
C THR A 208 -3.55 3.89 -11.15
N GLY A 209 -3.45 4.82 -10.20
CA GLY A 209 -4.60 5.32 -9.45
C GLY A 209 -5.46 6.33 -10.21
N GLU A 210 -6.62 5.87 -10.66
CA GLU A 210 -7.92 6.56 -10.86
C GLU A 210 -8.91 5.51 -11.43
N PRO A 211 -10.21 5.46 -11.03
CA PRO A 211 -10.89 6.29 -10.04
C PRO A 211 -11.12 5.59 -8.69
N TRP A 212 -11.45 6.40 -7.66
CA TRP A 212 -11.79 5.94 -6.30
C TRP A 212 -13.16 5.23 -6.24
N PRO A 213 -13.32 4.16 -5.44
CA PRO A 213 -12.32 3.53 -4.59
C PRO A 213 -11.29 2.72 -5.41
N PRO A 214 -10.00 2.77 -5.06
CA PRO A 214 -8.96 2.10 -5.84
C PRO A 214 -9.17 0.58 -5.84
N ALA A 215 -8.96 -0.07 -6.97
CA ALA A 215 -8.96 -1.53 -7.00
C ALA A 215 -7.81 -2.09 -6.13
N PRO A 216 -7.89 -3.34 -5.62
CA PRO A 216 -6.84 -3.90 -4.78
C PRO A 216 -5.46 -3.96 -5.45
N ASP A 217 -5.38 -3.96 -6.78
CA ASP A 217 -4.14 -3.91 -7.55
C ASP A 217 -3.61 -2.49 -7.81
N THR A 218 -4.39 -1.45 -7.51
CA THR A 218 -4.03 -0.05 -7.73
C THR A 218 -2.77 0.33 -6.96
N ILE A 219 -1.82 0.96 -7.67
CA ILE A 219 -0.61 1.55 -7.11
C ILE A 219 -0.86 3.05 -6.98
N ALA A 220 -1.14 3.50 -5.76
CA ALA A 220 -1.37 4.91 -5.45
C ALA A 220 -0.08 5.71 -5.26
N GLY A 221 1.08 5.06 -5.25
CA GLY A 221 2.38 5.73 -5.12
C GLY A 221 3.55 4.75 -5.20
N ILE A 222 4.74 5.29 -5.49
CA ILE A 222 6.00 4.54 -5.49
C ILE A 222 7.00 5.30 -4.62
N ARG A 223 7.43 4.70 -3.51
CA ARG A 223 8.24 5.41 -2.49
C ARG A 223 9.73 5.36 -2.77
N ARG A 224 10.22 4.21 -3.21
CA ARG A 224 11.63 3.94 -3.48
C ARG A 224 11.80 2.68 -4.30
N ILE A 225 13.00 2.51 -4.85
CA ILE A 225 13.41 1.34 -5.59
C ILE A 225 14.66 0.70 -4.99
N ARG A 226 14.89 -0.58 -5.24
CA ARG A 226 16.15 -1.28 -4.94
C ARG A 226 16.38 -2.42 -5.93
N VAL A 227 17.57 -3.01 -5.86
CA VAL A 227 17.97 -4.11 -6.76
C VAL A 227 17.83 -5.45 -6.04
N ALA A 228 17.28 -6.43 -6.75
CA ALA A 228 17.25 -7.83 -6.33
C ALA A 228 17.70 -8.73 -7.50
N GLY A 229 19.00 -9.03 -7.56
CA GLY A 229 19.59 -9.74 -8.70
C GLY A 229 19.47 -8.92 -9.99
N SER A 230 18.89 -9.51 -11.04
CA SER A 230 18.61 -8.88 -12.34
C SER A 230 17.22 -8.21 -12.39
N ALA A 231 16.65 -7.85 -11.23
CA ALA A 231 15.32 -7.28 -11.12
C ALA A 231 15.35 -5.97 -10.34
N ILE A 232 14.38 -5.10 -10.65
CA ILE A 232 14.09 -3.90 -9.88
C ILE A 232 12.93 -4.19 -8.94
N GLU A 233 13.14 -4.00 -7.65
CA GLU A 233 12.06 -4.00 -6.67
C GLU A 233 11.60 -2.56 -6.41
N ALA A 234 10.30 -2.32 -6.50
CA ALA A 234 9.66 -1.04 -6.16
C ALA A 234 8.80 -1.20 -4.91
N GLU A 235 8.94 -0.28 -3.96
CA GLU A 235 8.06 -0.19 -2.78
C GLU A 235 6.83 0.64 -3.16
N VAL A 236 5.72 -0.04 -3.41
CA VAL A 236 4.45 0.56 -3.84
C VAL A 236 3.52 0.79 -2.64
N THR A 237 2.60 1.76 -2.75
CA THR A 237 1.60 2.09 -1.72
C THR A 237 0.17 2.00 -2.25
N ASP A 238 -0.77 1.59 -1.38
CA ASP A 238 -2.22 1.46 -1.67
C ASP A 238 -2.97 2.79 -1.56
N LEU A 239 -2.43 3.71 -0.76
CA LEU A 239 -2.99 5.03 -0.51
C LEU A 239 -1.93 6.10 -0.79
N GLY A 240 -2.36 7.16 -1.47
CA GLY A 240 -1.53 8.30 -1.88
C GLY A 240 -2.27 9.63 -1.96
N GLN A 241 -3.51 9.71 -1.44
CA GLN A 241 -4.27 10.95 -1.48
C GLN A 241 -3.75 12.00 -0.49
N GLU A 242 -3.85 13.26 -0.90
CA GLU A 242 -3.73 14.41 -0.01
C GLU A 242 -4.74 14.32 1.13
N GLY A 243 -4.29 14.66 2.35
CA GLY A 243 -5.13 14.66 3.54
C GLY A 243 -5.22 13.33 4.31
N LEU A 244 -4.70 12.22 3.77
CA LEU A 244 -4.62 10.96 4.52
C LEU A 244 -3.27 10.82 5.24
N PRO A 245 -3.26 10.46 6.54
CA PRO A 245 -2.03 10.17 7.24
C PRO A 245 -1.25 9.04 6.56
N ALA A 246 0.04 9.26 6.26
CA ALA A 246 0.93 8.24 5.68
C ALA A 246 1.02 6.95 6.54
N SER A 247 0.65 7.02 7.82
CA SER A 247 0.55 5.85 8.70
C SER A 247 -0.55 4.87 8.28
N LEU A 248 -1.55 5.29 7.51
CA LEU A 248 -2.60 4.41 7.00
C LEU A 248 -2.16 3.57 5.80
N ALA A 249 -1.24 4.10 5.01
CA ALA A 249 -0.78 3.46 3.80
C ALA A 249 -0.11 2.10 4.09
N GLN A 250 -0.55 1.07 3.38
CA GLN A 250 0.19 -0.18 3.24
C GLN A 250 1.31 -0.02 2.24
N HIS A 251 2.36 -0.79 2.44
CA HIS A 251 3.48 -0.84 1.52
C HIS A 251 3.83 -2.29 1.23
N GLN A 252 4.14 -2.59 -0.02
CA GLN A 252 4.69 -3.87 -0.41
C GLN A 252 5.76 -3.71 -1.48
N TRP A 253 6.70 -4.64 -1.51
CA TRP A 253 7.69 -4.71 -2.56
C TRP A 253 7.16 -5.56 -3.72
N ARG A 254 7.26 -5.03 -4.95
CA ARG A 254 7.00 -5.75 -6.19
C ARG A 254 8.27 -5.78 -7.02
N ALA A 255 8.64 -6.95 -7.53
CA ALA A 255 9.83 -7.14 -8.35
C ALA A 255 9.45 -7.14 -9.84
N TYR A 256 10.27 -6.50 -10.66
CA TYR A 256 10.07 -6.36 -12.10
C TYR A 256 11.33 -6.78 -12.84
N SER A 257 11.18 -7.62 -13.86
CA SER A 257 12.29 -8.13 -14.68
C SER A 257 12.06 -7.87 -16.16
N TRP A 258 13.14 -7.69 -16.90
CA TRP A 258 13.11 -7.55 -18.34
C TRP A 258 12.71 -8.87 -18.99
N SER A 259 11.75 -8.81 -19.92
CA SER A 259 11.26 -9.96 -20.69
C SER A 259 11.87 -10.07 -22.10
N GLY A 260 12.74 -9.12 -22.47
CA GLY A 260 13.20 -8.94 -23.85
C GLY A 260 12.39 -7.92 -24.66
N ARG A 261 11.17 -7.57 -24.21
CA ARG A 261 10.29 -6.55 -24.86
C ARG A 261 9.84 -5.42 -23.93
N GLY A 262 10.02 -5.60 -22.63
CA GLY A 262 9.45 -4.75 -21.60
C GLY A 262 9.60 -5.37 -20.22
N PHE A 263 9.31 -4.60 -19.18
CA PHE A 263 9.32 -5.10 -17.82
C PHE A 263 7.98 -5.73 -17.46
N VAL A 264 8.04 -6.86 -16.77
CA VAL A 264 6.88 -7.56 -16.23
C VAL A 264 7.11 -7.80 -14.75
N GLN A 265 6.03 -7.77 -13.96
CA GLN A 265 6.13 -8.15 -12.55
C GLN A 265 6.54 -9.61 -12.45
N SER A 266 7.71 -9.86 -11.86
CA SER A 266 8.33 -11.18 -11.71
C SER A 266 8.30 -11.70 -10.27
N GLY A 267 7.93 -10.86 -9.30
CA GLY A 267 7.82 -11.25 -7.90
C GLY A 267 7.04 -10.27 -7.01
N GLY A 268 6.76 -10.72 -5.79
CA GLY A 268 5.92 -9.98 -4.83
C GLY A 268 4.42 -10.04 -5.14
N PRO A 269 3.55 -9.54 -4.24
CA PRO A 269 2.11 -9.60 -4.44
C PRO A 269 1.64 -8.63 -5.53
N THR A 270 0.66 -9.04 -6.34
CA THR A 270 0.05 -8.21 -7.41
C THR A 270 -1.10 -7.33 -6.91
N VAL A 271 -1.64 -7.65 -5.74
CA VAL A 271 -2.71 -6.91 -5.04
C VAL A 271 -2.26 -6.55 -3.64
N PHE A 272 -2.82 -5.48 -3.09
CA PHE A 272 -2.77 -5.17 -1.68
C PHE A 272 -3.82 -6.03 -0.94
N PRO A 273 -3.47 -6.63 0.20
CA PRO A 273 -4.47 -7.25 1.07
C PRO A 273 -5.36 -6.17 1.70
N ALA A 274 -6.48 -6.55 2.30
CA ALA A 274 -7.31 -5.61 3.05
C ALA A 274 -6.47 -4.79 4.06
N ASN A 275 -6.67 -3.48 4.10
CA ASN A 275 -5.84 -2.58 4.90
C ASN A 275 -6.17 -2.71 6.40
N PRO A 276 -5.27 -3.26 7.25
CA PRO A 276 -5.54 -3.50 8.66
C PRO A 276 -5.57 -2.22 9.50
N ARG A 277 -5.31 -1.07 8.88
CA ARG A 277 -5.23 0.25 9.52
C ARG A 277 -6.43 1.13 9.19
N ILE A 278 -7.41 0.62 8.46
CA ILE A 278 -8.65 1.33 8.13
C ILE A 278 -9.83 0.60 8.77
N THR A 279 -10.78 1.37 9.31
CA THR A 279 -12.08 0.90 9.80
C THR A 279 -13.09 0.77 8.66
N ASP A 280 -14.02 -0.19 8.74
CA ASP A 280 -15.18 -0.29 7.83
C ASP A 280 -16.43 -0.09 8.68
N LEU A 281 -16.77 1.19 8.88
CA LEU A 281 -17.87 1.58 9.75
C LEU A 281 -19.18 1.54 8.97
N TRP A 282 -20.24 1.09 9.64
CA TRP A 282 -21.56 1.01 9.04
C TRP A 282 -22.63 1.52 10.00
N VAL A 283 -23.73 2.01 9.45
CA VAL A 283 -24.92 2.42 10.19
C VAL A 283 -26.17 1.79 9.56
N ARG A 284 -27.09 1.33 10.40
CA ARG A 284 -28.41 0.83 10.01
C ARG A 284 -29.49 1.55 10.79
N GLY A 285 -30.63 1.71 10.13
CA GLY A 285 -31.84 2.32 10.63
C GLY A 285 -32.98 2.00 9.68
N GLU A 286 -34.20 2.09 10.21
CA GLU A 286 -35.44 1.79 9.50
C GLU A 286 -36.21 3.07 9.21
N ASP A 287 -37.18 2.98 8.30
CA ASP A 287 -38.17 4.04 8.13
C ASP A 287 -39.03 4.16 9.40
N LEU A 288 -39.48 5.37 9.71
CA LEU A 288 -40.12 5.65 10.99
C LEU A 288 -41.57 6.06 10.79
N LEU A 289 -42.44 5.35 11.51
CA LEU A 289 -43.85 5.71 11.64
C LEU A 289 -44.09 6.30 13.04
N LEU A 290 -44.46 7.57 13.10
CA LEU A 290 -44.74 8.24 14.36
C LEU A 290 -46.08 7.82 14.92
N THR A 291 -46.08 7.51 16.21
CA THR A 291 -47.30 7.19 16.96
C THR A 291 -47.82 8.44 17.67
N PRO A 292 -49.13 8.77 17.58
CA PRO A 292 -49.72 9.84 18.36
C PRO A 292 -49.49 9.63 19.87
N ALA A 293 -48.91 10.64 20.52
CA ALA A 293 -48.71 10.65 21.97
C ALA A 293 -49.85 11.41 22.68
N ASP A 294 -50.36 12.47 22.04
CA ASP A 294 -51.54 13.23 22.47
C ASP A 294 -52.20 13.95 21.27
N ALA A 295 -53.06 14.93 21.56
CA ALA A 295 -53.81 15.68 20.56
C ALA A 295 -52.91 16.45 19.56
N ASP A 296 -51.72 16.90 19.97
CA ASP A 296 -50.83 17.72 19.12
C ASP A 296 -49.40 17.16 19.02
N ARG A 297 -49.07 16.04 19.68
CA ARG A 297 -47.74 15.42 19.59
C ARG A 297 -47.80 14.00 19.05
N ALA A 298 -46.80 13.68 18.23
CA ALA A 298 -46.49 12.31 17.85
C ALA A 298 -45.03 12.02 18.23
N THR A 299 -44.79 10.83 18.77
CA THR A 299 -43.48 10.41 19.27
C THR A 299 -43.01 9.12 18.62
N PHE A 300 -41.70 8.95 18.55
CA PHE A 300 -41.04 7.72 18.14
C PHE A 300 -39.69 7.56 18.84
N VAL A 301 -39.13 6.35 18.79
CA VAL A 301 -37.75 6.10 19.19
C VAL A 301 -36.98 5.69 17.94
N LEU A 302 -36.11 6.57 17.46
CA LEU A 302 -35.20 6.24 16.37
C LEU A 302 -34.14 5.27 16.88
N ARG A 303 -34.20 4.03 16.41
CA ARG A 303 -33.22 2.99 16.73
C ARG A 303 -32.19 2.89 15.61
N LEU A 304 -30.95 3.18 15.95
CA LEU A 304 -29.82 3.06 15.04
C LEU A 304 -28.85 2.01 15.55
N SER A 305 -28.32 1.20 14.64
CA SER A 305 -27.19 0.33 14.93
C SER A 305 -25.97 0.86 14.19
N ALA A 306 -24.89 1.15 14.90
CA ALA A 306 -23.61 1.54 14.30
C ALA A 306 -22.55 0.51 14.66
N GLY A 307 -21.77 0.05 13.69
CA GLY A 307 -20.78 -1.00 13.91
C GLY A 307 -19.56 -0.90 13.02
N ASN A 308 -18.67 -1.86 13.19
CA ASN A 308 -17.39 -1.92 12.49
C ASN A 308 -17.14 -3.33 11.93
N ARG A 309 -17.12 -3.47 10.61
CA ARG A 309 -16.75 -4.72 9.92
C ARG A 309 -15.28 -4.73 9.51
N GLY A 310 -14.57 -3.63 9.75
CA GLY A 310 -13.21 -3.45 9.27
C GLY A 310 -12.22 -4.20 10.14
N PRO A 311 -11.00 -4.42 9.63
CA PRO A 311 -9.95 -5.11 10.36
C PRO A 311 -9.36 -4.28 11.51
N GLN A 312 -9.64 -2.98 11.55
CA GLN A 312 -9.12 -2.06 12.57
C GLN A 312 -10.20 -1.67 13.58
N ARG A 313 -9.85 -1.62 14.88
CA ARG A 313 -10.71 -1.04 15.93
C ARG A 313 -10.87 0.47 15.75
N ALA A 314 -12.10 0.97 15.75
CA ALA A 314 -12.39 2.41 15.80
C ALA A 314 -12.36 2.89 17.26
N ALA A 315 -11.46 3.83 17.59
CA ALA A 315 -11.23 4.20 18.99
C ALA A 315 -12.26 5.19 19.55
N ASP A 316 -12.74 6.12 18.74
CA ASP A 316 -13.73 7.14 19.12
C ASP A 316 -14.63 7.49 17.92
N PRO A 317 -15.45 6.53 17.43
CA PRO A 317 -16.33 6.80 16.30
C PRO A 317 -17.44 7.78 16.71
N GLN A 318 -17.82 8.67 15.79
CA GLN A 318 -18.89 9.63 15.96
C GLN A 318 -20.06 9.26 15.04
N LEU A 319 -21.26 9.23 15.61
CA LEU A 319 -22.51 9.09 14.88
C LEU A 319 -23.17 10.46 14.79
N ARG A 320 -23.35 10.97 13.58
CA ARG A 320 -24.09 12.19 13.28
C ARG A 320 -25.46 11.84 12.72
N VAL A 321 -26.51 12.37 13.34
CA VAL A 321 -27.91 12.20 12.91
C VAL A 321 -28.50 13.56 12.60
N VAL A 322 -29.16 13.70 11.45
CA VAL A 322 -29.90 14.90 11.09
C VAL A 322 -31.38 14.53 10.98
N LEU A 323 -32.21 15.17 11.79
CA LEU A 323 -33.66 14.99 11.78
C LEU A 323 -34.34 16.03 10.88
N PRO A 324 -35.56 15.77 10.38
CA PRO A 324 -36.32 16.77 9.65
C PRO A 324 -36.72 17.94 10.57
N ALA A 325 -36.94 19.11 9.97
CA ALA A 325 -37.41 20.30 10.70
C ALA A 325 -38.73 20.01 11.46
N GLY A 326 -38.93 20.66 12.61
CA GLY A 326 -40.07 20.39 13.49
C GLY A 326 -39.89 19.16 14.40
N SER A 327 -38.81 18.39 14.23
CA SER A 327 -38.45 17.29 15.14
C SER A 327 -37.65 17.79 16.34
N THR A 328 -37.93 17.23 17.50
CA THR A 328 -37.23 17.51 18.76
C THR A 328 -36.84 16.21 19.44
N VAL A 329 -35.58 16.08 19.85
CA VAL A 329 -35.14 14.95 20.69
C VAL A 329 -35.54 15.23 22.14
N THR A 330 -36.35 14.36 22.74
CA THR A 330 -36.91 14.57 24.09
C THR A 330 -35.92 14.21 25.19
N SER A 331 -34.97 13.31 24.91
CA SER A 331 -33.86 12.99 25.81
C SER A 331 -32.64 12.56 25.00
N LEU A 332 -31.46 13.08 25.34
CA LEU A 332 -30.21 12.71 24.67
C LEU A 332 -29.56 11.52 25.38
N PRO A 333 -29.14 10.47 24.64
CA PRO A 333 -28.32 9.41 25.19
C PRO A 333 -26.98 9.94 25.72
N PRO A 334 -26.32 9.23 26.65
CA PRO A 334 -24.98 9.58 27.11
C PRO A 334 -24.00 9.71 25.94
N GLY A 335 -23.20 10.78 25.94
CA GLY A 335 -22.23 11.06 24.88
C GLY A 335 -22.82 11.75 23.65
N CYS A 336 -24.13 12.01 23.61
CA CYS A 336 -24.78 12.77 22.54
C CYS A 336 -24.97 14.25 22.88
N THR A 337 -24.78 15.11 21.89
CA THR A 337 -25.02 16.55 21.92
C THR A 337 -25.96 16.96 20.79
N SER A 338 -26.70 18.05 20.97
CA SER A 338 -27.68 18.56 19.99
C SER A 338 -27.37 19.99 19.58
N SER A 339 -27.52 20.28 18.28
CA SER A 339 -27.45 21.61 17.71
C SER A 339 -28.51 21.74 16.61
N GLY A 340 -29.64 22.36 16.93
CA GLY A 340 -30.82 22.39 16.05
C GLY A 340 -31.33 20.97 15.76
N THR A 341 -31.45 20.63 14.48
CA THR A 341 -31.85 19.29 14.01
C THR A 341 -30.69 18.30 13.89
N THR A 342 -29.46 18.73 14.18
CA THR A 342 -28.27 17.88 14.13
C THR A 342 -27.94 17.36 15.53
N HIS A 343 -27.82 16.05 15.65
CA HIS A 343 -27.41 15.36 16.86
C HIS A 343 -26.11 14.60 16.59
N THR A 344 -25.14 14.74 17.49
CA THR A 344 -23.84 14.08 17.37
C THR A 344 -23.57 13.27 18.62
N CYS A 345 -23.33 11.97 18.45
CA CYS A 345 -23.06 11.02 19.51
C CYS A 345 -21.61 10.53 19.41
N ARG A 346 -20.82 10.74 20.46
CA ARG A 346 -19.53 10.06 20.62
C ARG A 346 -19.78 8.64 21.11
N LEU A 347 -19.45 7.67 20.29
CA LEU A 347 -19.65 6.27 20.61
C LEU A 347 -18.43 5.76 21.41
N LYS A 348 -18.65 4.74 22.24
CA LYS A 348 -17.53 3.94 22.74
C LYS A 348 -16.76 3.36 21.56
N ALA A 349 -15.51 3.01 21.81
CA ALA A 349 -14.72 2.31 20.81
C ALA A 349 -15.43 1.03 20.31
N LEU A 350 -15.34 0.81 18.99
CA LEU A 350 -15.92 -0.35 18.32
C LEU A 350 -14.81 -1.29 17.89
N ALA A 351 -14.71 -2.45 18.55
CA ALA A 351 -13.83 -3.52 18.11
C ALA A 351 -14.27 -4.10 16.75
N VAL A 352 -13.41 -4.93 16.16
CA VAL A 352 -13.72 -5.65 14.90
C VAL A 352 -14.95 -6.53 15.11
N GLY A 353 -15.96 -6.34 14.26
CA GLY A 353 -17.24 -7.04 14.32
C GLY A 353 -18.22 -6.52 15.39
N GLU A 354 -17.82 -5.55 16.22
CA GLU A 354 -18.68 -4.98 17.27
C GLU A 354 -19.65 -3.96 16.67
N PHE A 355 -20.82 -3.84 17.30
CA PHE A 355 -21.77 -2.77 17.05
C PHE A 355 -22.40 -2.30 18.36
N VAL A 356 -22.98 -1.10 18.30
CA VAL A 356 -23.73 -0.48 19.39
C VAL A 356 -25.08 -0.01 18.86
N ASN A 357 -26.10 -0.07 19.71
CA ASN A 357 -27.41 0.49 19.42
C ASN A 357 -27.55 1.85 20.09
N ILE A 358 -28.14 2.80 19.37
CA ILE A 358 -28.43 4.15 19.82
C ILE A 358 -29.92 4.38 19.64
N ASP A 359 -30.59 4.69 20.74
CA ASP A 359 -32.00 5.04 20.75
C ASP A 359 -32.13 6.54 20.94
N LEU A 360 -32.74 7.24 19.99
CA LEU A 360 -33.03 8.68 20.06
C LEU A 360 -34.55 8.86 20.17
N PRO A 361 -35.09 9.15 21.36
CA PRO A 361 -36.50 9.50 21.52
C PRO A 361 -36.79 10.86 20.88
N VAL A 362 -37.69 10.87 19.89
CA VAL A 362 -38.04 12.06 19.11
C VAL A 362 -39.53 12.35 19.23
N SER A 363 -39.87 13.63 19.25
CA SER A 363 -41.23 14.16 19.20
C SER A 363 -41.34 15.20 18.09
N VAL A 364 -42.50 15.22 17.42
CA VAL A 364 -42.92 16.30 16.51
C VAL A 364 -44.23 16.89 17.00
N ARG A 365 -44.53 18.13 16.58
CA ARG A 365 -45.86 18.72 16.71
C ARG A 365 -46.68 18.44 15.46
N ARG A 366 -47.83 17.79 15.62
CA ARG A 366 -48.73 17.42 14.51
C ARG A 366 -49.28 18.66 13.81
N SER A 367 -49.54 19.74 14.54
CA SER A 367 -49.92 21.03 13.96
C SER A 367 -48.87 21.66 13.05
N GLU A 368 -47.58 21.32 13.23
CA GLU A 368 -46.48 21.86 12.43
C GLU A 368 -46.14 20.99 11.22
N VAL A 369 -46.29 19.66 11.33
CA VAL A 369 -45.88 18.70 10.28
C VAL A 369 -47.05 18.07 9.51
N GLY A 370 -48.29 18.20 10.01
CA GLY A 370 -49.47 17.56 9.43
C GLY A 370 -49.55 16.05 9.67
N VAL A 371 -50.36 15.36 8.85
CA VAL A 371 -50.46 13.89 8.77
C VAL A 371 -49.77 13.39 7.50
N GLY A 372 -49.21 12.18 7.53
CA GLY A 372 -48.43 11.62 6.42
C GLY A 372 -46.94 11.92 6.52
N ARG A 373 -46.27 12.10 5.38
CA ARG A 373 -44.80 12.26 5.32
C ARG A 373 -44.34 13.56 6.01
N VAL A 374 -43.49 13.42 7.03
CA VAL A 374 -42.85 14.53 7.75
C VAL A 374 -41.58 14.99 7.04
N GLY A 375 -40.79 14.03 6.54
CA GLY A 375 -39.51 14.31 5.88
C GLY A 375 -38.61 13.08 5.85
N GLU A 376 -37.31 13.32 5.84
CA GLU A 376 -36.28 12.27 5.90
C GLU A 376 -35.33 12.58 7.06
N TYR A 377 -34.81 11.53 7.68
CA TYR A 377 -33.62 11.64 8.52
C TYR A 377 -32.41 11.06 7.80
N SER A 378 -31.24 11.55 8.14
CA SER A 378 -29.97 10.92 7.75
C SER A 378 -29.14 10.58 8.98
N ALA A 379 -28.39 9.50 8.89
CA ALA A 379 -27.42 9.10 9.91
C ALA A 379 -26.12 8.73 9.22
N THR A 380 -25.00 9.23 9.75
CA THR A 380 -23.65 8.96 9.25
C THR A 380 -22.75 8.61 10.42
N VAL A 381 -22.04 7.49 10.33
CA VAL A 381 -20.99 7.11 11.27
C VAL A 381 -19.63 7.35 10.64
N ALA A 382 -18.75 8.04 11.36
CA ALA A 382 -17.38 8.27 10.92
C ALA A 382 -16.43 8.12 12.10
N TRP A 383 -15.18 7.77 11.82
CA TRP A 383 -14.10 7.95 12.76
C TRP A 383 -13.20 9.02 12.17
N THR A 384 -12.91 10.06 12.95
CA THR A 384 -12.00 11.14 12.55
C THR A 384 -10.70 11.02 13.32
N ASP A 385 -9.60 11.43 12.70
CA ASP A 385 -8.38 11.66 13.45
C ASP A 385 -8.47 12.94 14.32
N ARG A 386 -7.35 13.33 14.95
CA ARG A 386 -7.29 14.52 15.82
C ARG A 386 -7.52 15.82 15.06
N ASP A 387 -7.31 15.82 13.76
CA ASP A 387 -7.44 16.99 12.90
C ASP A 387 -8.84 17.06 12.26
N GLY A 388 -9.73 16.12 12.60
CA GLY A 388 -11.11 16.07 12.12
C GLY A 388 -11.26 15.48 10.73
N ALA A 389 -10.18 14.96 10.12
CA ALA A 389 -10.25 14.29 8.85
C ALA A 389 -10.95 12.94 9.03
N ALA A 390 -12.06 12.73 8.32
CA ALA A 390 -12.75 11.45 8.33
C ALA A 390 -11.85 10.39 7.67
N TYR A 391 -11.67 9.26 8.35
CA TYR A 391 -10.99 8.13 7.75
C TYR A 391 -11.78 7.66 6.53
N PRO A 392 -11.12 7.47 5.38
CA PRO A 392 -11.76 7.02 4.16
C PRO A 392 -12.23 5.59 4.37
N GLU A 393 -13.38 5.24 3.79
CA GLU A 393 -13.76 3.83 3.71
C GLU A 393 -12.71 3.05 2.93
N PRO A 394 -12.37 1.82 3.36
CA PRO A 394 -11.41 1.02 2.64
C PRO A 394 -11.96 0.69 1.24
N PRO A 395 -11.09 0.41 0.27
CA PRO A 395 -11.57 -0.02 -1.03
C PRO A 395 -12.31 -1.35 -0.92
N GLY A 396 -13.52 -1.42 -1.48
CA GLY A 396 -14.45 -2.53 -1.26
C GLY A 396 -15.23 -2.47 0.07
N GLY A 397 -15.01 -1.43 0.87
CA GLY A 397 -15.87 -1.07 2.00
C GLY A 397 -17.31 -0.91 1.53
N HIS A 398 -18.23 -1.38 2.35
CA HIS A 398 -19.63 -1.19 2.06
C HIS A 398 -19.91 0.29 2.28
N LYS A 399 -20.41 0.99 1.26
CA LYS A 399 -20.84 2.41 1.37
C LYS A 399 -22.10 2.54 2.23
N ASP A 400 -22.05 1.97 3.44
CA ASP A 400 -23.14 1.87 4.40
C ASP A 400 -22.79 2.55 5.72
N ASN A 401 -21.75 3.39 5.75
CA ASN A 401 -21.51 4.33 6.84
C ASN A 401 -22.52 5.48 6.89
N SER A 402 -23.40 5.60 5.89
CA SER A 402 -24.42 6.64 5.80
C SER A 402 -25.75 6.07 5.29
N ILE A 403 -26.85 6.53 5.87
CA ILE A 403 -28.21 6.20 5.45
C ILE A 403 -29.09 7.45 5.40
N THR A 404 -30.09 7.40 4.53
CA THR A 404 -31.24 8.31 4.52
C THR A 404 -32.51 7.47 4.52
N ARG A 405 -33.49 7.83 5.34
CA ARG A 405 -34.72 7.08 5.58
C ARG A 405 -35.90 8.01 5.81
N GLU A 406 -37.10 7.50 5.53
CA GLU A 406 -38.33 8.29 5.56
C GLU A 406 -38.91 8.38 6.97
N VAL A 407 -39.59 9.49 7.25
CA VAL A 407 -40.27 9.77 8.51
C VAL A 407 -41.72 10.18 8.20
N ALA A 408 -42.70 9.46 8.74
CA ALA A 408 -44.12 9.71 8.49
C ALA A 408 -44.97 9.59 9.76
N VAL A 409 -46.02 10.38 9.91
CA VAL A 409 -47.02 10.25 10.99
C VAL A 409 -48.11 9.29 10.56
N SER A 410 -48.43 8.31 11.40
CA SER A 410 -49.60 7.45 11.16
C SER A 410 -50.88 8.29 11.18
N GLU A 411 -51.89 7.87 10.41
CA GLU A 411 -53.22 8.49 10.45
C GLU A 411 -53.84 8.45 11.86
#